data_AF-A0A239E2T2-F1
#
_entry.id   AF-A0A239E2T2-F1
#
_cell.length_a   1.000
_cell.length_b   1.000
_cell.length_c   1.000
_cell.angle_alpha   90.00
_cell.angle_beta   90.00
_cell.angle_gamma   90.00
#
_symmetry.space_group_name_H-M   'P 1'
#
loop_
_entity.id
_entity.type
_entity.pdbx_description
1 polymer ?
#
loop_
_entity_poly.entity_id
_entity_poly.type
_entity_poly.pdbx_seq_one_letter_code
_entity_poly.pdbx_strand_id
1 'polypeptide(L)'
;MSGRLIVSVSGIRDDTCENVAEFARELDKRGVAMSLLVAPRLKDKYRLTQDDATQDWLRNRRDHGDAIVLHGYDQAATKRRRAEFATLPRHEARLRLMAADRVMEEIGLRTRVFAAPRWVASPGAVSALPDAGFRMIAGVSALHDLETGSVQRGRVLGIGEGFKTEPWWCRALVIGAGRTARRGGLVRLAVSAKQLSRSGPHQAMIDAIDLALYSGAQPGVYEHVRRIYKAA
;
A
#
# COMPACT_ATOMS: atom_id res chain seq x y z
N MET A 1 -13.54 7.74 20.26
CA MET A 1 -13.55 7.13 18.91
C MET A 1 -12.40 6.15 18.83
N SER A 2 -12.66 4.91 18.40
CA SER A 2 -11.61 3.92 18.13
C SER A 2 -10.75 4.37 16.94
N GLY A 3 -9.43 4.14 17.02
CA GLY A 3 -8.53 4.41 15.90
C GLY A 3 -8.80 3.48 14.71
N ARG A 4 -8.10 3.70 13.60
CA ARG A 4 -8.08 2.76 12.45
C ARG A 4 -6.67 2.26 12.22
N LEU A 5 -6.52 1.00 11.83
CA LEU A 5 -5.25 0.39 11.46
C LEU A 5 -5.31 -0.05 10.00
N ILE A 6 -4.37 0.40 9.18
CA ILE A 6 -4.14 -0.11 7.83
C ILE A 6 -2.72 -0.65 7.74
N VAL A 7 -2.57 -1.90 7.32
CA VAL A 7 -1.27 -2.55 7.08
C VAL A 7 -1.10 -2.72 5.57
N SER A 8 0.08 -2.36 5.06
CA SER A 8 0.38 -2.42 3.62
C SER A 8 1.72 -3.07 3.34
N VAL A 9 1.76 -3.87 2.27
CA VAL A 9 2.98 -4.59 1.85
C VAL A 9 3.29 -4.26 0.40
N SER A 10 4.54 -3.91 0.09
CA SER A 10 5.01 -3.59 -1.25
C SER A 10 6.10 -4.55 -1.73
N GLY A 11 6.51 -4.45 -3.00
CA GLY A 11 7.60 -5.26 -3.54
C GLY A 11 7.32 -6.75 -3.61
N ILE A 12 6.05 -7.10 -3.83
CA ILE A 12 5.55 -8.47 -3.98
C ILE A 12 5.90 -8.97 -5.38
N ARG A 13 6.60 -10.10 -5.46
CA ARG A 13 7.03 -10.76 -6.70
C ARG A 13 7.41 -12.22 -6.42
N ASP A 14 7.68 -12.99 -7.47
CA ASP A 14 8.22 -14.35 -7.45
C ASP A 14 9.13 -14.69 -6.25
N ASP A 15 10.18 -13.91 -6.01
CA ASP A 15 11.18 -14.19 -4.97
C ASP A 15 10.83 -13.66 -3.57
N THR A 16 9.74 -12.89 -3.42
CA THR A 16 9.31 -12.33 -2.13
C THR A 16 7.93 -12.80 -1.69
N CYS A 17 7.13 -13.40 -2.58
CA CYS A 17 5.73 -13.75 -2.33
C CYS A 17 5.56 -14.63 -1.08
N GLU A 18 6.44 -15.62 -0.86
CA GLU A 18 6.33 -16.49 0.31
C GLU A 18 6.52 -15.73 1.64
N ASN A 19 7.42 -14.74 1.69
CA ASN A 19 7.58 -13.92 2.90
C ASN A 19 6.29 -13.13 3.21
N VAL A 20 5.56 -12.71 2.16
CA VAL A 20 4.28 -12.02 2.34
C VAL A 20 3.18 -13.01 2.71
N ALA A 21 3.19 -14.22 2.15
CA ALA A 21 2.25 -15.27 2.49
C ALA A 21 2.39 -15.70 3.97
N GLU A 22 3.61 -15.79 4.49
CA GLU A 22 3.86 -16.07 5.91
C GLU A 22 3.31 -14.96 6.81
N PHE A 23 3.62 -13.71 6.48
CA PHE A 23 3.11 -12.56 7.21
C PHE A 23 1.57 -12.47 7.12
N ALA A 24 0.98 -12.80 5.97
CA ALA A 24 -0.47 -12.86 5.79
C ALA A 24 -1.12 -13.84 6.77
N ARG A 25 -0.56 -15.04 6.92
CA ARG A 25 -1.07 -16.06 7.87
C ARG A 25 -1.06 -15.55 9.32
N GLU A 26 -0.11 -14.70 9.69
CA GLU A 26 -0.08 -14.09 11.02
C GLU A 26 -1.09 -12.97 11.20
N LEU A 27 -1.37 -12.21 10.14
CA LEU A 27 -2.38 -11.15 10.12
C LEU A 27 -3.79 -11.74 10.09
N ASP A 28 -4.00 -12.85 9.38
CA ASP A 28 -5.27 -13.57 9.35
C ASP A 28 -5.66 -14.05 10.75
N LYS A 29 -4.71 -14.58 11.55
CA LYS A 29 -4.92 -14.93 12.96
C LYS A 29 -5.36 -13.75 13.84
N ARG A 30 -5.09 -12.52 13.40
CA ARG A 30 -5.44 -11.26 14.08
C ARG A 30 -6.68 -10.59 13.49
N GLY A 31 -7.29 -11.17 12.45
CA GLY A 31 -8.40 -10.55 11.72
C GLY A 31 -8.01 -9.26 11.01
N VAL A 32 -6.75 -9.12 10.57
CA VAL A 32 -6.25 -7.92 9.90
C VAL A 32 -6.06 -8.19 8.41
N ALA A 33 -6.93 -7.63 7.57
CA ALA A 33 -6.72 -7.61 6.13
C ALA A 33 -5.58 -6.66 5.72
N MET A 34 -4.89 -6.97 4.62
CA MET A 34 -3.77 -6.20 4.10
C MET A 34 -4.16 -5.33 2.90
N SER A 35 -3.42 -4.24 2.70
CA SER A 35 -3.38 -3.51 1.44
C SER A 35 -2.11 -3.88 0.67
N LEU A 36 -2.25 -4.70 -0.35
CA LEU A 36 -1.16 -5.20 -1.19
C LEU A 36 -0.84 -4.15 -2.27
N LEU A 37 0.33 -3.53 -2.14
CA LEU A 37 0.82 -2.49 -3.04
C LEU A 37 1.51 -3.15 -4.25
N VAL A 38 0.74 -3.33 -5.32
CA VAL A 38 1.13 -4.11 -6.50
C VAL A 38 1.67 -3.20 -7.61
N ALA A 39 2.85 -3.52 -8.11
CA ALA A 39 3.44 -2.86 -9.27
C ALA A 39 3.53 -3.85 -10.45
N PRO A 40 2.98 -3.53 -11.64
CA PRO A 40 3.05 -4.42 -12.80
C PRO A 40 4.47 -4.76 -13.24
N ARG A 41 5.42 -3.83 -13.07
CA ARG A 41 6.84 -4.03 -13.38
C ARG A 41 7.71 -3.57 -12.23
N LEU A 42 8.68 -4.43 -11.90
CA LEU A 42 9.69 -4.19 -10.87
C LEU A 42 11.09 -4.33 -11.47
N LYS A 43 12.10 -4.10 -10.64
CA LYS A 43 13.52 -4.22 -11.01
C LYS A 43 13.86 -5.62 -11.53
N ASP A 44 15.06 -5.73 -12.10
CA ASP A 44 15.60 -7.00 -12.62
C ASP A 44 14.72 -7.61 -13.72
N LYS A 45 14.06 -6.73 -14.50
CA LYS A 45 13.15 -7.06 -15.61
C LYS A 45 11.91 -7.86 -15.20
N TYR A 46 11.58 -7.89 -13.91
CA TYR A 46 10.38 -8.56 -13.42
C TYR A 46 9.10 -7.96 -14.02
N ARG A 47 8.20 -8.84 -14.44
CA ARG A 47 6.87 -8.49 -14.96
C ARG A 47 5.84 -9.41 -14.30
N LEU A 48 4.87 -8.80 -13.62
CA LEU A 48 3.81 -9.56 -12.95
C LEU A 48 2.98 -10.39 -13.93
N THR A 49 2.83 -9.93 -15.18
CA THR A 49 2.14 -10.64 -16.27
C THR A 49 2.83 -11.96 -16.69
N GLN A 50 4.03 -12.24 -16.19
CA GLN A 50 4.79 -13.47 -16.47
C GLN A 50 4.94 -14.35 -15.21
N ASP A 51 4.27 -13.98 -14.13
CA ASP A 51 4.35 -14.61 -12.80
C ASP A 51 2.95 -15.03 -12.35
N ASP A 52 2.44 -16.10 -12.96
CA ASP A 52 1.07 -16.56 -12.74
C ASP A 52 0.83 -17.00 -11.29
N ALA A 53 1.85 -17.55 -10.63
CA ALA A 53 1.76 -17.96 -9.22
C ALA A 53 1.52 -16.75 -8.29
N THR A 54 2.29 -15.67 -8.46
CA THR A 54 2.05 -14.44 -7.68
C THR A 54 0.71 -13.80 -8.04
N GLN A 55 0.31 -13.82 -9.31
CA GLN A 55 -1.00 -13.33 -9.72
C GLN A 55 -2.15 -14.10 -9.04
N ASP A 56 -2.11 -15.43 -9.06
CA ASP A 56 -3.12 -16.29 -8.42
C ASP A 56 -3.18 -16.04 -6.92
N TRP A 57 -2.02 -15.93 -6.27
CA TRP A 57 -1.94 -15.61 -4.85
C TRP A 57 -2.57 -14.25 -4.54
N LEU A 58 -2.27 -13.20 -5.32
CA LEU A 58 -2.87 -11.87 -5.16
C LEU A 58 -4.39 -11.88 -5.35
N ARG A 59 -4.89 -12.60 -6.36
CA ARG A 59 -6.33 -12.76 -6.60
C ARG A 59 -7.01 -13.45 -5.42
N ASN A 60 -6.44 -14.56 -4.95
CA ASN A 60 -6.94 -15.29 -3.79
C ASN A 60 -6.98 -14.42 -2.53
N ARG A 61 -5.91 -13.65 -2.26
CA ARG A 61 -5.87 -12.71 -1.12
C ARG A 61 -6.97 -11.65 -1.21
N ARG A 62 -7.20 -11.08 -2.40
CA ARG A 62 -8.28 -10.12 -2.61
C ARG A 62 -9.65 -10.73 -2.30
N ASP A 63 -9.88 -11.95 -2.76
CA ASP A 63 -11.16 -12.63 -2.55
C ASP A 63 -11.40 -12.97 -1.05
N HIS A 64 -10.34 -12.97 -0.23
CA HIS A 64 -10.39 -13.08 1.23
C HIS A 64 -10.39 -11.73 1.98
N GLY A 65 -10.52 -10.61 1.27
CA GLY A 65 -10.73 -9.28 1.87
C GLY A 65 -9.51 -8.36 1.88
N ASP A 66 -8.36 -8.79 1.35
CA ASP A 66 -7.23 -7.88 1.14
C ASP A 66 -7.55 -6.88 0.00
N ALA A 67 -7.02 -5.67 0.12
CA ALA A 67 -7.11 -4.68 -0.95
C ALA A 67 -5.92 -4.78 -1.92
N ILE A 68 -6.20 -4.72 -3.22
CA ILE A 68 -5.18 -4.46 -4.23
C ILE A 68 -5.07 -2.94 -4.44
N VAL A 69 -3.85 -2.43 -4.38
CA VAL A 69 -3.55 -1.00 -4.59
C VAL A 69 -2.47 -0.88 -5.65
N LEU A 70 -2.70 -0.04 -6.67
CA LEU A 70 -1.70 0.19 -7.68
C LEU A 70 -0.52 0.96 -7.08
N HIS A 71 0.69 0.41 -7.24
CA HIS A 71 1.93 0.94 -6.68
C HIS A 71 2.97 1.31 -7.74
N GLY A 72 2.54 2.12 -8.70
CA GLY A 72 3.33 2.53 -9.86
C GLY A 72 3.16 1.59 -11.06
N TYR A 73 3.87 1.86 -12.15
CA TYR A 73 3.81 1.08 -13.38
C TYR A 73 5.16 0.44 -13.70
N ASP A 74 6.22 1.25 -13.84
CA ASP A 74 7.59 0.80 -14.13
C ASP A 74 8.58 1.32 -13.09
N GLN A 75 8.67 0.62 -11.97
CA GLN A 75 9.70 0.91 -10.97
C GLN A 75 11.11 0.54 -11.46
N ALA A 76 11.23 -0.30 -12.49
CA ALA A 76 12.48 -0.78 -13.06
C ALA A 76 13.20 0.30 -13.87
N ALA A 77 12.44 1.09 -14.63
CA ALA A 77 12.94 2.14 -15.52
C ALA A 77 13.40 3.41 -14.78
N THR A 78 13.20 3.49 -13.46
CA THR A 78 13.58 4.67 -12.70
C THR A 78 15.07 4.68 -12.32
N LYS A 79 15.78 5.79 -12.63
CA LYS A 79 17.13 6.03 -12.11
C LYS A 79 17.09 5.93 -10.58
N ARG A 80 18.06 5.21 -9.97
CA ARG A 80 18.20 4.85 -8.52
C ARG A 80 17.74 5.90 -7.48
N ARG A 81 17.67 7.20 -7.82
CA ARG A 81 17.31 8.31 -6.93
C ARG A 81 15.90 8.89 -7.11
N ARG A 82 15.17 8.70 -8.22
CA ARG A 82 13.85 9.33 -8.43
C ARG A 82 12.71 8.31 -8.47
N ALA A 83 11.58 8.64 -7.82
CA ALA A 83 10.40 7.79 -7.81
C ALA A 83 9.68 8.04 -9.14
N GLU A 84 9.07 7.01 -9.72
CA GLU A 84 8.49 7.06 -11.06
C GLU A 84 7.61 8.29 -11.27
N PHE A 85 6.73 8.60 -10.31
CA PHE A 85 5.76 9.69 -10.41
C PHE A 85 6.22 11.01 -9.77
N ALA A 86 7.45 11.08 -9.21
CA ALA A 86 7.87 12.23 -8.42
C ALA A 86 8.02 13.53 -9.24
N THR A 87 8.30 13.44 -10.54
CA THR A 87 8.58 14.60 -11.40
C THR A 87 7.80 14.60 -12.70
N LEU A 88 6.86 13.67 -12.89
CA LEU A 88 6.18 13.53 -14.17
C LEU A 88 5.18 14.67 -14.42
N PRO A 89 5.17 15.26 -15.62
CA PRO A 89 4.07 16.10 -16.08
C PRO A 89 2.75 15.33 -16.11
N ARG A 90 1.63 16.04 -16.02
CA ARG A 90 0.28 15.45 -15.98
C ARG A 90 0.00 14.49 -17.14
N HIS A 91 0.31 14.90 -18.38
CA HIS A 91 0.03 14.10 -19.56
C HIS A 91 0.78 12.77 -19.56
N GLU A 92 2.07 12.79 -19.26
CA GLU A 92 2.88 11.57 -19.15
C GLU A 92 2.45 10.67 -17.99
N ALA A 93 2.12 11.27 -16.84
CA ALA A 93 1.62 10.52 -15.70
C ALA A 93 0.31 9.81 -16.04
N ARG A 94 -0.61 10.49 -16.73
CA ARG A 94 -1.87 9.91 -17.19
C ARG A 94 -1.64 8.69 -18.08
N LEU A 95 -0.78 8.79 -19.09
CA LEU A 95 -0.49 7.68 -20.00
C LEU A 95 0.09 6.47 -19.24
N ARG A 96 1.03 6.70 -18.32
CA ARG A 96 1.61 5.62 -17.50
C ARG A 96 0.57 4.98 -16.57
N LEU A 97 -0.28 5.78 -15.92
CA LEU A 97 -1.36 5.29 -15.07
C LEU A 97 -2.37 4.45 -15.84
N MET A 98 -2.78 4.89 -17.04
CA MET A 98 -3.70 4.13 -17.91
C MET A 98 -3.08 2.81 -18.38
N ALA A 99 -1.79 2.82 -18.73
CA ALA A 99 -1.08 1.60 -19.09
C ALA A 99 -1.03 0.61 -17.91
N ALA A 100 -0.75 1.10 -16.70
CA ALA A 100 -0.79 0.29 -15.49
C ALA A 100 -2.19 -0.28 -15.20
N ASP A 101 -3.24 0.54 -15.27
CA ASP A 101 -4.64 0.10 -15.07
C ASP A 101 -4.98 -1.02 -16.07
N ARG A 102 -4.60 -0.87 -17.34
CA ARG A 102 -4.88 -1.87 -18.38
C ARG A 102 -4.19 -3.21 -18.12
N VAL A 103 -2.94 -3.18 -17.65
CA VAL A 103 -2.20 -4.40 -17.27
C VAL A 103 -2.81 -5.05 -16.03
N MET A 104 -3.15 -4.26 -15.01
CA MET A 104 -3.83 -4.77 -13.81
C MET A 104 -5.20 -5.36 -14.15
N GLU A 105 -5.93 -4.79 -15.10
CA GLU A 105 -7.19 -5.33 -15.62
C GLU A 105 -7.00 -6.66 -16.34
N GLU A 106 -5.99 -6.79 -17.19
CA GLU A 106 -5.68 -8.02 -17.92
C GLU A 106 -5.42 -9.22 -16.99
N ILE A 107 -4.69 -8.99 -15.90
CA ILE A 107 -4.41 -10.03 -14.89
C ILE A 107 -5.50 -10.12 -13.80
N GLY A 108 -6.64 -9.46 -13.99
CA GLY A 108 -7.77 -9.55 -13.07
C GLY A 108 -7.53 -8.94 -11.69
N LEU A 109 -6.61 -7.97 -11.56
CA LEU A 109 -6.25 -7.26 -10.33
C LEU A 109 -6.60 -5.76 -10.37
N ARG A 110 -7.51 -5.35 -11.27
CA ARG A 110 -7.92 -3.95 -11.44
C ARG A 110 -8.31 -3.30 -10.10
N THR A 111 -7.89 -2.06 -9.89
CA THR A 111 -8.17 -1.29 -8.66
C THR A 111 -8.38 0.19 -8.97
N ARG A 112 -9.06 0.89 -8.04
CA ARG A 112 -9.31 2.33 -8.09
C ARG A 112 -8.50 3.11 -7.06
N VAL A 113 -7.61 2.42 -6.35
CA VAL A 113 -6.77 2.99 -5.29
C VAL A 113 -5.32 3.02 -5.77
N PHE A 114 -4.67 4.16 -5.57
CA PHE A 114 -3.28 4.38 -5.95
C PHE A 114 -2.42 4.75 -4.75
N ALA A 115 -1.22 4.19 -4.67
CA ALA A 115 -0.16 4.64 -3.77
C ALA A 115 1.10 4.86 -4.61
N ALA A 116 1.67 6.06 -4.60
CA ALA A 116 2.87 6.30 -5.40
C ALA A 116 4.07 5.50 -4.84
N PRO A 117 4.95 4.92 -5.68
CA PRO A 117 6.20 4.33 -5.23
C PRO A 117 6.99 5.29 -4.33
N ARG A 118 7.51 4.79 -3.22
CA ARG A 118 8.20 5.60 -2.19
C ARG A 118 7.36 6.75 -1.62
N TRP A 119 6.04 6.71 -1.82
CA TRP A 119 5.06 7.69 -1.36
C TRP A 119 5.23 9.11 -1.93
N VAL A 120 5.82 9.23 -3.12
CA VAL A 120 6.07 10.53 -3.77
C VAL A 120 5.42 10.58 -5.16
N ALA A 121 4.49 11.53 -5.34
CA ALA A 121 3.89 11.88 -6.62
C ALA A 121 3.95 13.39 -6.84
N SER A 122 4.19 13.82 -8.08
CA SER A 122 4.11 15.22 -8.48
C SER A 122 2.65 15.71 -8.47
N PRO A 123 2.40 17.04 -8.36
CA PRO A 123 1.05 17.59 -8.52
C PRO A 123 0.42 17.21 -9.88
N GLY A 124 1.24 17.14 -10.93
CA GLY A 124 0.81 16.67 -12.25
C GLY A 124 0.34 15.22 -12.23
N ALA A 125 1.06 14.33 -11.54
CA ALA A 125 0.65 12.93 -11.39
C ALA A 125 -0.63 12.79 -10.56
N VAL A 126 -0.75 13.53 -9.45
CA VAL A 126 -1.96 13.50 -8.62
C VAL A 126 -3.19 13.99 -9.40
N SER A 127 -3.06 15.08 -10.15
CA SER A 127 -4.16 15.62 -10.99
C SER A 127 -4.52 14.76 -12.21
N ALA A 128 -3.70 13.78 -12.57
CA ALA A 128 -3.97 12.82 -13.64
C ALA A 128 -4.77 11.59 -13.17
N LEU A 129 -4.83 11.34 -11.86
CA LEU A 129 -5.45 10.14 -11.29
C LEU A 129 -6.95 10.00 -11.62
N PRO A 130 -7.80 11.05 -11.51
CA PRO A 130 -9.22 10.92 -11.84
C PRO A 130 -9.46 10.53 -13.30
N ASP A 131 -8.71 11.15 -14.22
CA ASP A 131 -8.77 10.87 -15.67
C ASP A 131 -8.31 9.46 -16.03
N ALA A 132 -7.38 8.90 -15.23
CA ALA A 132 -6.93 7.51 -15.36
C ALA A 132 -7.86 6.53 -14.60
N GLY A 133 -8.93 7.02 -14.00
CA GLY A 133 -9.95 6.19 -13.36
C GLY A 133 -9.72 5.89 -11.88
N PHE A 134 -8.72 6.47 -11.22
CA PHE A 134 -8.50 6.30 -9.79
C PHE A 134 -9.41 7.21 -8.97
N ARG A 135 -9.78 6.75 -7.77
CA ARG A 135 -10.73 7.40 -6.85
C ARG A 135 -10.15 7.71 -5.49
N MET A 136 -9.02 7.09 -5.15
CA MET A 136 -8.30 7.38 -3.92
C MET A 136 -6.80 7.38 -4.17
N ILE A 137 -6.09 8.31 -3.54
CA ILE A 137 -4.64 8.25 -3.38
C ILE A 137 -4.26 8.12 -1.91
N ALA A 138 -3.50 7.07 -1.60
CA ALA A 138 -2.82 6.89 -0.33
C ALA A 138 -1.46 7.60 -0.37
N GLY A 139 -1.42 8.84 0.13
CA GLY A 139 -0.19 9.64 0.24
C GLY A 139 0.60 9.34 1.51
N VAL A 140 1.81 9.89 1.66
CA VAL A 140 2.65 9.64 2.85
C VAL A 140 2.04 10.17 4.16
N SER A 141 1.29 11.27 4.10
CA SER A 141 0.75 11.98 5.29
C SER A 141 -0.76 11.90 5.44
N ALA A 142 -1.47 11.49 4.39
CA ALA A 142 -2.94 11.44 4.37
C ALA A 142 -3.46 10.49 3.30
N LEU A 143 -4.73 10.09 3.47
CA LEU A 143 -5.57 9.51 2.43
C LEU A 143 -6.38 10.62 1.80
N HIS A 144 -6.42 10.66 0.46
CA HIS A 144 -7.23 11.61 -0.27
C HIS A 144 -8.27 10.84 -1.08
N ASP A 145 -9.53 11.13 -0.82
CA ASP A 145 -10.64 10.75 -1.67
C ASP A 145 -10.71 11.76 -2.83
N LEU A 146 -10.57 11.28 -4.05
CA LEU A 146 -10.53 12.09 -5.26
C LEU A 146 -11.93 12.38 -5.83
N GLU A 147 -12.97 11.67 -5.37
CA GLU A 147 -14.37 11.96 -5.73
C GLU A 147 -14.95 13.04 -4.81
N THR A 148 -14.74 12.90 -3.49
CA THR A 148 -15.34 13.81 -2.50
C THR A 148 -14.41 14.96 -2.09
N GLY A 149 -13.12 14.87 -2.40
CA GLY A 149 -12.09 15.81 -1.92
C GLY A 149 -11.76 15.65 -0.44
N SER A 150 -12.33 14.66 0.24
CA SER A 150 -12.08 14.39 1.66
C SER A 150 -10.62 13.99 1.91
N VAL A 151 -10.06 14.49 3.01
CA VAL A 151 -8.69 14.21 3.42
C VAL A 151 -8.68 13.63 4.82
N GLN A 152 -8.27 12.38 4.95
CA GLN A 152 -8.03 11.75 6.25
C GLN A 152 -6.53 11.77 6.57
N ARG A 153 -6.13 12.59 7.54
CA ARG A 153 -4.73 12.68 7.98
C ARG A 153 -4.30 11.41 8.70
N GLY A 154 -3.10 10.94 8.39
CA GLY A 154 -2.49 9.76 8.98
C GLY A 154 -1.19 9.48 8.27
N ARG A 155 -0.07 9.64 8.97
CA ARG A 155 1.26 9.43 8.38
C ARG A 155 1.57 7.94 8.30
N VAL A 156 2.18 7.52 7.20
CA VAL A 156 2.73 6.17 7.04
C VAL A 156 3.95 6.01 7.93
N LEU A 157 3.94 4.97 8.76
CA LEU A 157 5.08 4.47 9.51
C LEU A 157 5.53 3.20 8.79
N GLY A 158 6.71 3.21 8.16
CA GLY A 158 7.11 2.07 7.35
C GLY A 158 8.56 1.64 7.44
N ILE A 159 8.86 0.47 6.88
CA ILE A 159 10.18 -0.16 6.81
C ILE A 159 10.46 -0.60 5.37
N GLY A 160 11.56 -0.12 4.79
CA GLY A 160 11.87 -0.34 3.36
C GLY A 160 11.14 0.63 2.43
N GLU A 161 11.36 0.50 1.12
CA GLU A 161 10.72 1.32 0.06
C GLU A 161 10.60 2.84 0.35
N GLY A 162 11.72 3.44 0.77
CA GLY A 162 11.79 4.87 1.11
C GLY A 162 11.91 5.16 2.61
N PHE A 163 11.78 4.14 3.46
CA PHE A 163 12.02 4.22 4.91
C PHE A 163 13.31 3.51 5.35
N LYS A 164 13.83 3.90 6.51
CA LYS A 164 15.00 3.28 7.15
C LYS A 164 14.66 1.88 7.67
N THR A 165 15.67 1.05 7.90
CA THR A 165 15.52 -0.35 8.36
C THR A 165 16.41 -0.67 9.57
N GLU A 166 16.86 0.34 10.30
CA GLU A 166 17.78 0.20 11.45
C GLU A 166 17.01 -0.22 12.72
N PRO A 167 17.62 -0.94 13.69
CA PRO A 167 16.90 -1.45 14.86
C PRO A 167 16.17 -0.37 15.68
N TRP A 168 16.77 0.82 15.85
CA TRP A 168 16.13 1.93 16.55
C TRP A 168 14.89 2.45 15.80
N TRP A 169 14.86 2.32 14.47
CA TRP A 169 13.73 2.71 13.64
C TRP A 169 12.55 1.75 13.83
N CYS A 170 12.80 0.44 13.91
CA CYS A 170 11.78 -0.54 14.28
C CYS A 170 11.10 -0.18 15.60
N ARG A 171 11.89 0.17 16.63
CA ARG A 171 11.36 0.64 17.92
C ARG A 171 10.56 1.93 17.77
N ALA A 172 11.05 2.91 17.00
CA ALA A 172 10.35 4.17 16.76
C ALA A 172 9.00 3.96 16.05
N LEU A 173 8.93 3.01 15.12
CA LEU A 173 7.69 2.62 14.42
C LEU A 173 6.65 2.08 15.41
N VAL A 174 7.02 1.11 16.26
CA VAL A 174 6.12 0.53 17.29
C VAL A 174 5.59 1.62 18.23
N ILE A 175 6.48 2.48 18.74
CA ILE A 175 6.10 3.60 19.62
C ILE A 175 5.14 4.56 18.89
N GLY A 176 5.42 4.87 17.62
CA GLY A 176 4.59 5.74 16.79
C GLY A 176 3.19 5.17 16.53
N ALA A 177 3.11 3.86 16.28
CA ALA A 177 1.85 3.14 16.06
C ALA A 177 0.98 3.19 17.32
N GLY A 178 1.53 2.80 18.48
CA GLY A 178 0.81 2.83 19.75
C GLY A 178 0.36 4.23 20.15
N ARG A 179 1.21 5.26 19.97
CA ARG A 179 0.83 6.65 20.25
C ARG A 179 -0.33 7.12 19.38
N THR A 180 -0.30 6.79 18.10
CA THR A 180 -1.37 7.16 17.16
C THR A 180 -2.67 6.44 17.49
N ALA A 181 -2.61 5.14 17.78
CA ALA A 181 -3.76 4.32 18.13
C ALA A 181 -4.47 4.81 19.41
N ARG A 182 -3.71 5.06 20.48
CA ARG A 182 -4.25 5.58 21.77
C ARG A 182 -4.95 6.93 21.65
N ARG A 183 -4.61 7.72 20.63
CA ARG A 183 -5.27 9.01 20.33
C ARG A 183 -6.50 8.85 19.43
N GLY A 184 -6.90 7.63 19.10
CA GLY A 184 -7.99 7.36 18.17
C GLY A 184 -7.65 7.72 16.71
N GLY A 185 -6.36 7.81 16.38
CA GLY A 185 -5.89 8.22 15.05
C GLY A 185 -5.88 7.09 14.01
N LEU A 186 -5.57 7.45 12.78
CA LEU A 186 -5.31 6.51 11.68
C LEU A 186 -3.85 6.05 11.72
N VAL A 187 -3.63 4.80 12.12
CA VAL A 187 -2.34 4.10 12.07
C VAL A 187 -2.17 3.47 10.70
N ARG A 188 -1.07 3.80 10.02
CA ARG A 188 -0.75 3.26 8.68
C ARG A 188 0.63 2.65 8.72
N LEU A 189 0.70 1.33 8.67
CA LEU A 189 1.94 0.57 8.67
C LEU A 189 2.27 0.12 7.25
N ALA A 190 3.52 0.27 6.84
CA ALA A 190 3.98 -0.13 5.50
C ALA A 190 5.29 -0.91 5.57
N VAL A 191 5.40 -2.04 4.89
CA VAL A 191 6.63 -2.83 4.85
C VAL A 191 6.89 -3.35 3.45
N SER A 192 8.14 -3.30 2.98
CA SER A 192 8.48 -4.00 1.74
C SER A 192 8.65 -5.49 2.01
N ALA A 193 8.17 -6.36 1.13
CA ALA A 193 8.23 -7.81 1.26
C ALA A 193 9.65 -8.34 1.53
N LYS A 194 10.67 -7.72 0.93
CA LYS A 194 12.09 -8.04 1.18
C LYS A 194 12.53 -7.85 2.65
N GLN A 195 11.87 -6.98 3.41
CA GLN A 195 12.19 -6.77 4.82
C GLN A 195 11.47 -7.77 5.73
N LEU A 196 10.40 -8.42 5.26
CA LEU A 196 9.69 -9.44 6.03
C LEU A 196 10.53 -10.70 6.26
N SER A 197 11.48 -11.01 5.37
CA SER A 197 12.44 -12.11 5.60
C SER A 197 13.44 -11.86 6.72
N ARG A 198 13.44 -10.65 7.32
CA ARG A 198 14.33 -10.28 8.42
C ARG A 198 13.53 -10.24 9.72
N SER A 199 13.98 -11.01 10.72
CA SER A 199 13.32 -11.13 12.01
C SER A 199 13.04 -9.78 12.71
N GLY A 200 13.99 -8.84 12.66
CA GLY A 200 13.82 -7.52 13.29
C GLY A 200 12.65 -6.69 12.73
N PRO A 201 12.66 -6.33 11.43
CA PRO A 201 11.53 -5.67 10.77
C PRO A 201 10.21 -6.43 10.88
N HIS A 202 10.25 -7.75 10.73
CA HIS A 202 9.07 -8.61 10.82
C HIS A 202 8.43 -8.53 12.21
N GLN A 203 9.19 -8.78 13.27
CA GLN A 203 8.70 -8.69 14.64
C GLN A 203 8.19 -7.28 14.97
N ALA A 204 8.89 -6.23 14.51
CA ALA A 204 8.46 -4.86 14.75
C ALA A 204 7.12 -4.52 14.08
N MET A 205 6.82 -5.12 12.93
CA MET A 205 5.50 -4.98 12.30
C MET A 205 4.43 -5.68 13.12
N ILE A 206 4.68 -6.90 13.57
CA ILE A 206 3.76 -7.65 14.44
C ILE A 206 3.50 -6.89 15.75
N ASP A 207 4.54 -6.42 16.44
CA ASP A 207 4.43 -5.66 17.69
C ASP A 207 3.61 -4.37 17.49
N ALA A 208 3.82 -3.67 16.37
CA ALA A 208 3.09 -2.44 16.05
C ALA A 208 1.61 -2.70 15.75
N ILE A 209 1.29 -3.81 15.09
CA ILE A 209 -0.08 -4.26 14.82
C ILE A 209 -0.76 -4.60 16.15
N ASP A 210 -0.13 -5.47 16.95
CA ASP A 210 -0.68 -5.94 18.23
C ASP A 210 -0.92 -4.76 19.18
N LEU A 211 0.01 -3.80 19.24
CA LEU A 211 -0.15 -2.60 20.05
C LEU A 211 -1.29 -1.68 19.55
N ALA A 212 -1.48 -1.57 18.25
CA ALA A 212 -2.58 -0.79 17.68
C ALA A 212 -3.94 -1.44 17.98
N LEU A 213 -4.05 -2.76 17.79
CA LEU A 213 -5.24 -3.55 18.10
C LEU A 213 -5.57 -3.51 19.59
N TYR A 214 -4.57 -3.70 20.46
CA TYR A 214 -4.72 -3.58 21.91
C TYR A 214 -5.22 -2.19 22.33
N SER A 215 -4.83 -1.15 21.59
CA SER A 215 -5.31 0.23 21.82
C SER A 215 -6.69 0.50 21.20
N GLY A 216 -7.39 -0.53 20.73
CA GLY A 216 -8.74 -0.45 20.16
C GLY A 216 -8.79 0.07 18.72
N ALA A 217 -7.69 0.06 17.97
CA ALA A 217 -7.73 0.42 16.55
C ALA A 217 -8.46 -0.67 15.75
N GLN A 218 -9.41 -0.24 14.92
CA GLN A 218 -10.17 -1.14 14.04
C GLN A 218 -9.38 -1.41 12.75
N PRO A 219 -9.16 -2.68 12.36
CA PRO A 219 -8.53 -3.02 11.09
C PRO A 219 -9.31 -2.46 9.89
N GLY A 220 -8.59 -2.17 8.82
CA GLY A 220 -9.14 -1.81 7.54
C GLY A 220 -8.07 -1.79 6.47
N VAL A 221 -8.48 -1.52 5.25
CA VAL A 221 -7.61 -1.48 4.08
C VAL A 221 -7.68 -0.12 3.39
N TYR A 222 -6.77 0.13 2.44
CA TYR A 222 -6.94 1.23 1.50
C TYR A 222 -8.00 0.82 0.48
N GLU A 223 -9.22 1.27 0.73
CA GLU A 223 -10.36 1.01 -0.12
C GLU A 223 -11.08 2.31 -0.46
N HIS A 224 -11.58 2.38 -1.69
CA HIS A 224 -12.56 3.38 -2.07
C HIS A 224 -13.95 2.75 -1.96
N VAL A 225 -14.61 2.94 -0.81
CA VAL A 225 -15.99 2.50 -0.62
C VAL A 225 -16.91 3.62 -1.10
N ARG A 226 -17.69 3.38 -2.16
CA ARG A 226 -18.80 4.28 -2.50
C ARG A 226 -19.79 4.25 -1.34
N ARG A 227 -19.91 5.35 -0.61
CA ARG A 227 -21.03 5.54 0.31
C ARG A 227 -22.30 5.68 -0.52
N ILE A 228 -23.09 4.62 -0.62
CA ILE A 228 -24.47 4.73 -1.08
C ILE A 228 -25.23 5.42 0.04
N TYR A 229 -25.46 6.72 -0.09
CA TYR A 229 -26.47 7.38 0.74
C TYR A 229 -27.82 6.76 0.35
N LYS A 230 -28.45 6.01 1.26
CA LYS A 230 -29.88 5.74 1.12
C LYS A 230 -30.57 7.11 1.17
N ALA A 231 -31.26 7.48 0.10
CA ALA A 231 -32.15 8.62 0.13
C ALA A 231 -33.18 8.37 1.26
N ALA A 232 -33.31 9.35 2.15
CA ALA A 232 -34.31 9.36 3.21
C ALA A 232 -35.71 9.58 2.61
#